data_AF-A0A811KTR7-F1
#
_entry.id   AF-A0A811KTR7-F1
#
_cell.length_a   1.000
_cell.length_b   1.000
_cell.length_c   1.000
_cell.angle_alpha   90.00
_cell.angle_beta   90.00
_cell.angle_gamma   90.00
#
_symmetry.space_group_name_H-M   'P 1'
#
loop_
_entity.id
_entity.type
_entity.pdbx_description
1 polymer ?
#
loop_
_entity_poly.entity_id
_entity_poly.type
_entity_poly.pdbx_seq_one_letter_code
_entity_poly.pdbx_strand_id
1 'polypeptide(L)'
;MLFVWFVQNVSTLCFYQTVIEIIITSINLTLCAYCTVQMFNLHSISRNLRIILVFEMVLTAYATSLHTIEYFTPHDAYSFAAGHTFRAFFFYGCLTLSSFAAQMFNVKYLVVAIERRIAYQQRHSYDNCNFLAVFLIIASGVYLCVATYNIATMLYMVKAFPQLQNKISKDLKFLNINRVSVVSIPDAVKDTNVYFKQLQEMWKIP
;
A
#
# COMPACT_ATOMS: atom_id res chain seq x y z
N MET A 1 -1.37 34.12 26.50
CA MET A 1 -0.99 34.75 25.22
C MET A 1 -0.28 33.79 24.27
N LEU A 2 0.78 33.09 24.71
CA LEU A 2 1.53 32.11 23.90
C LEU A 2 0.68 30.98 23.29
N PHE A 3 -0.28 30.43 24.04
CA PHE A 3 -1.16 29.35 23.56
C PHE A 3 -2.05 29.75 22.39
N VAL A 4 -2.65 30.94 22.44
CA VAL A 4 -3.52 31.46 21.35
C VAL A 4 -2.72 31.68 20.08
N TRP A 5 -1.51 32.23 20.21
CA TRP A 5 -0.59 32.40 19.09
C TRP A 5 -0.18 31.07 18.45
N PHE A 6 0.10 30.05 19.27
CA PHE A 6 0.43 28.71 18.77
C PHE A 6 -0.72 28.07 17.99
N VAL A 7 -1.95 28.09 18.53
CA VAL A 7 -3.14 27.54 17.87
C VAL A 7 -3.39 28.22 16.52
N GLN A 8 -3.27 29.54 16.46
CA GLN A 8 -3.47 30.30 15.22
C GLN A 8 -2.42 29.98 14.14
N ASN A 9 -1.17 29.74 14.53
CA ASN A 9 -0.13 29.32 13.58
C ASN A 9 -0.37 27.91 13.06
N VAL A 10 -0.81 26.98 13.91
CA VAL A 10 -1.11 25.60 13.51
C VAL A 10 -2.29 25.56 12.54
N SER A 11 -3.37 26.29 12.82
CA SER A 11 -4.53 26.34 11.91
C SER A 11 -4.17 26.92 10.55
N THR A 12 -3.32 27.95 10.54
CA THR A 12 -2.84 28.58 9.30
C THR A 12 -1.96 27.63 8.49
N LEU A 13 -1.08 26.86 9.15
CA LEU A 13 -0.24 25.85 8.50
C LEU A 13 -1.08 24.73 7.87
N CYS A 14 -2.08 24.20 8.60
CA CYS A 14 -2.98 23.18 8.06
C CYS A 14 -3.76 23.68 6.83
N PHE A 15 -4.18 24.94 6.81
CA PHE A 15 -4.83 25.54 5.65
C PHE A 15 -3.90 25.56 4.43
N TYR A 16 -2.66 26.02 4.58
CA TYR A 16 -1.71 26.06 3.47
C TYR A 16 -1.38 24.67 2.93
N GLN A 17 -1.18 23.68 3.81
CA GLN A 17 -0.94 22.29 3.39
C GLN A 17 -2.08 21.75 2.54
N THR A 18 -3.32 22.03 2.95
CA THR A 18 -4.53 21.60 2.25
C THR A 18 -4.63 22.20 0.85
N VAL A 19 -4.34 23.50 0.72
CA VAL A 19 -4.36 24.19 -0.59
C VAL A 19 -3.27 23.63 -1.51
N ILE A 20 -2.06 23.41 -0.98
CA ILE A 20 -0.95 22.81 -1.73
C ILE A 20 -1.33 21.42 -2.25
N GLU A 21 -1.93 20.58 -1.41
CA GLU A 21 -2.32 19.22 -1.76
C GLU A 21 -3.34 19.19 -2.92
N ILE A 22 -4.35 20.07 -2.87
CA ILE A 22 -5.35 20.21 -3.95
C ILE A 22 -4.69 20.64 -5.26
N ILE A 23 -3.78 21.63 -5.20
CA ILE A 23 -3.09 22.14 -6.40
C ILE A 23 -2.23 21.03 -7.02
N ILE A 24 -1.41 20.35 -6.22
CA ILE A 24 -0.55 19.24 -6.68
C ILE A 24 -1.40 18.14 -7.30
N THR A 25 -2.48 17.74 -6.64
CA THR A 25 -3.41 16.73 -7.15
C THR A 25 -4.00 17.13 -8.49
N SER A 26 -4.48 18.37 -8.61
CA SER A 26 -5.11 18.89 -9.83
C SER A 26 -4.12 18.91 -11.01
N ILE A 27 -2.90 19.37 -10.76
CA ILE A 27 -1.82 19.36 -11.75
C ILE A 27 -1.51 17.92 -12.17
N ASN A 28 -1.35 17.01 -11.22
CA ASN A 28 -1.00 15.63 -11.51
C ASN A 28 -2.09 14.91 -12.31
N LEU A 29 -3.36 15.12 -11.97
CA LEU A 29 -4.48 14.55 -12.72
C LEU A 29 -4.55 15.09 -14.15
N THR A 30 -4.32 16.39 -14.33
CA THR A 30 -4.28 17.02 -15.66
C THR A 30 -3.14 16.45 -16.50
N LEU A 31 -1.95 16.30 -15.91
CA LEU A 31 -0.80 15.70 -16.59
C LEU A 31 -1.04 14.21 -16.93
N CYS A 32 -1.60 13.42 -16.01
CA CYS A 32 -1.93 12.03 -16.27
C CYS A 32 -2.95 11.88 -17.41
N ALA A 33 -3.99 12.73 -17.43
CA ALA A 33 -4.97 12.75 -18.50
C ALA A 33 -4.34 13.14 -19.85
N TYR A 34 -3.55 14.22 -19.86
CA TYR A 34 -2.82 14.67 -21.05
C TYR A 34 -1.88 13.58 -21.59
N CYS A 35 -1.03 13.00 -20.75
CA CYS A 35 -0.10 11.93 -21.12
C CYS A 35 -0.85 10.70 -21.65
N THR A 36 -1.99 10.35 -21.05
CA THR A 36 -2.81 9.23 -21.51
C THR A 36 -3.32 9.48 -22.95
N VAL A 37 -3.88 10.65 -23.22
CA VAL A 37 -4.35 11.02 -24.57
C VAL A 37 -3.20 11.04 -25.56
N GLN A 38 -2.05 11.62 -25.20
CA GLN A 38 -0.88 11.65 -26.08
C GLN A 38 -0.32 10.26 -26.38
N MET A 39 -0.29 9.37 -25.38
CA MET A 39 0.14 7.98 -25.59
C MET A 39 -0.74 7.23 -26.58
N PHE A 40 -2.05 7.51 -26.60
CA PHE A 40 -2.94 6.93 -27.61
C PHE A 40 -2.62 7.38 -29.04
N ASN A 41 -2.17 8.62 -29.22
CA ASN A 41 -1.85 9.20 -30.54
C ASN A 41 -0.43 8.88 -31.04
N LEU A 42 0.46 8.39 -30.17
CA LEU A 42 1.85 8.11 -30.53
C LEU A 42 2.01 6.78 -31.27
N HIS A 43 1.99 6.82 -32.61
CA HIS A 43 2.17 5.65 -33.47
C HIS A 43 3.58 5.04 -33.43
N SER A 44 4.60 5.80 -33.03
CA SER A 44 5.99 5.34 -32.95
C SER A 44 6.24 4.33 -31.82
N ILE A 45 5.33 4.23 -30.85
CA ILE A 45 5.45 3.34 -29.69
C ILE A 45 4.66 2.05 -29.95
N SER A 46 5.30 0.91 -29.64
CA SER A 46 4.67 -0.42 -29.67
C SER A 46 3.35 -0.41 -28.90
N ARG A 47 2.33 -1.10 -29.44
CA ARG A 47 1.00 -1.21 -28.81
C ARG A 47 1.11 -1.71 -27.36
N ASN A 48 2.01 -2.66 -27.13
CA ASN A 48 2.26 -3.27 -25.84
C ASN A 48 2.83 -2.27 -24.82
N LEU A 49 3.89 -1.54 -25.16
CA LEU A 49 4.41 -0.51 -24.26
C LEU A 49 3.37 0.59 -24.01
N ARG A 50 2.59 0.96 -25.03
CA ARG A 50 1.54 1.96 -24.88
C ARG A 50 0.52 1.55 -23.81
N ILE A 51 0.08 0.29 -23.82
CA ILE A 51 -0.84 -0.24 -22.80
C ILE A 51 -0.21 -0.17 -21.41
N ILE A 52 1.05 -0.57 -21.26
CA ILE A 52 1.77 -0.49 -19.97
C ILE A 52 1.81 0.96 -19.47
N LEU A 53 2.19 1.91 -20.33
CA LEU A 53 2.30 3.32 -19.96
C LEU A 53 0.94 3.94 -19.63
N VAL A 54 -0.11 3.62 -20.39
CA VAL A 54 -1.48 4.10 -20.09
C VAL A 54 -1.97 3.53 -18.76
N PHE A 55 -1.77 2.24 -18.52
CA PHE A 55 -2.14 1.60 -17.25
C PHE A 55 -1.43 2.26 -16.06
N GLU A 56 -0.15 2.56 -16.20
CA GLU A 56 0.64 3.28 -15.19
C GLU A 56 0.10 4.69 -14.91
N MET A 57 -0.28 5.44 -15.95
CA MET A 57 -0.87 6.78 -15.79
C MET A 57 -2.23 6.71 -15.06
N VAL A 58 -3.04 5.70 -15.35
CA VAL A 58 -4.32 5.46 -14.66
C VAL A 58 -4.10 5.12 -13.18
N LEU A 59 -3.14 4.24 -12.87
CA LEU A 59 -2.79 3.90 -11.49
C LEU A 59 -2.26 5.12 -10.72
N THR A 60 -1.44 5.95 -11.36
CA THR A 60 -0.90 7.17 -10.75
C THR A 60 -2.01 8.18 -10.43
N ALA A 61 -2.95 8.38 -11.36
CA ALA A 61 -4.12 9.23 -11.17
C ALA A 61 -5.02 8.70 -10.05
N TYR A 62 -5.23 7.39 -9.98
CA TYR A 62 -5.98 6.73 -8.90
C TYR A 62 -5.31 6.95 -7.54
N ALA A 63 -4.01 6.67 -7.42
CA ALA A 63 -3.27 6.80 -6.16
C ALA A 63 -3.27 8.23 -5.63
N THR A 64 -3.09 9.21 -6.52
CA THR A 64 -3.11 10.63 -6.15
C THR A 64 -4.49 11.05 -5.70
N SER A 65 -5.53 10.66 -6.43
CA SER A 65 -6.92 10.96 -6.05
C SER A 65 -7.27 10.38 -4.68
N LEU A 66 -6.82 9.16 -4.40
CA LEU A 66 -7.10 8.52 -3.12
C LEU A 66 -6.33 9.18 -1.97
N HIS A 67 -5.08 9.59 -2.19
CA HIS A 67 -4.31 10.32 -1.18
C HIS A 67 -5.03 11.62 -0.76
N THR A 68 -5.55 12.36 -1.74
CA THR A 68 -6.36 13.55 -1.47
C THR A 68 -7.62 13.21 -0.68
N ILE A 69 -8.35 12.16 -1.09
CA ILE A 69 -9.57 11.71 -0.38
C ILE A 69 -9.26 11.32 1.06
N GLU A 70 -8.18 10.57 1.30
CA GLU A 70 -7.71 10.19 2.64
C GLU A 70 -7.43 11.42 3.49
N TYR A 71 -6.70 12.40 2.94
CA TYR A 71 -6.37 13.64 3.63
C TYR A 71 -7.61 14.44 4.07
N PHE A 72 -8.67 14.47 3.25
CA PHE A 72 -9.91 15.18 3.56
C PHE A 72 -10.91 14.38 4.41
N THR A 73 -10.73 13.07 4.53
CA THR A 73 -11.71 12.23 5.23
C THR A 73 -11.37 12.15 6.72
N PRO A 74 -12.24 12.66 7.61
CA PRO A 74 -11.98 12.58 9.05
C PRO A 74 -11.98 11.11 9.51
N HIS A 75 -11.09 10.78 10.46
CA HIS A 75 -10.90 9.41 10.93
C HIS A 75 -12.19 8.75 11.46
N ASP A 76 -13.10 9.55 12.02
CA ASP A 76 -14.37 9.06 12.54
C ASP A 76 -15.33 8.56 11.45
N ALA A 77 -15.18 9.03 10.20
CA ALA A 77 -16.07 8.67 9.09
C ALA A 77 -15.90 7.22 8.61
N TYR A 78 -14.73 6.62 8.83
CA TYR A 78 -14.39 5.25 8.42
C TYR A 78 -13.95 4.36 9.60
N SER A 79 -14.23 4.76 10.84
CA SER A 79 -13.89 3.98 12.03
C SER A 79 -14.83 2.79 12.24
N PHE A 80 -14.26 1.59 12.40
CA PHE A 80 -15.02 0.41 12.84
C PHE A 80 -15.61 0.59 14.25
N ALA A 81 -14.97 1.38 15.11
CA ALA A 81 -15.45 1.63 16.47
C ALA A 81 -16.72 2.49 16.50
N ALA A 82 -16.93 3.34 15.49
CA ALA A 82 -18.14 4.11 15.31
C ALA A 82 -19.31 3.29 14.71
N GLY A 83 -19.11 2.00 14.42
CA GLY A 83 -20.12 1.11 13.84
C GLY A 83 -20.29 1.22 12.32
N HIS A 84 -19.45 2.00 11.63
CA HIS A 84 -19.52 2.22 10.18
C HIS A 84 -18.77 1.15 9.36
N THR A 85 -19.13 -0.13 9.56
CA THR A 85 -18.41 -1.29 8.99
C THR A 85 -18.26 -1.28 7.47
N PHE A 86 -19.33 -0.96 6.73
CA PHE A 86 -19.29 -0.95 5.25
C PHE A 86 -18.40 0.15 4.69
N ARG A 87 -18.47 1.36 5.26
CA ARG A 87 -17.63 2.49 4.84
C ARG A 87 -16.16 2.23 5.14
N ALA A 88 -15.89 1.71 6.35
CA ALA A 88 -14.56 1.29 6.75
C ALA A 88 -14.00 0.25 5.79
N PHE A 89 -14.77 -0.81 5.47
CA PHE A 89 -14.35 -1.85 4.53
C PHE A 89 -13.99 -1.28 3.15
N PHE A 90 -14.83 -0.42 2.58
CA PHE A 90 -14.56 0.20 1.28
C PHE A 90 -13.31 1.09 1.33
N PHE A 91 -13.20 1.95 2.35
CA PHE A 91 -12.08 2.87 2.50
C PHE A 91 -10.73 2.13 2.65
N TYR A 92 -10.66 1.13 3.54
CA TYR A 92 -9.47 0.31 3.70
C TYR A 92 -9.17 -0.55 2.47
N GLY A 93 -10.21 -1.00 1.75
CA GLY A 93 -10.06 -1.64 0.45
C GLY A 93 -9.39 -0.72 -0.57
N CYS A 94 -9.85 0.53 -0.69
CA CYS A 94 -9.24 1.53 -1.55
C CYS A 94 -7.78 1.83 -1.16
N LEU A 95 -7.48 1.98 0.14
CA LEU A 95 -6.11 2.21 0.63
C LEU A 95 -5.17 1.05 0.28
N THR A 96 -5.67 -0.18 0.39
CA THR A 96 -4.93 -1.38 -0.02
C THR A 96 -4.63 -1.34 -1.52
N LEU A 97 -5.61 -0.95 -2.35
CA LEU A 97 -5.41 -0.76 -3.79
C LEU A 97 -4.43 0.38 -4.12
N SER A 98 -4.40 1.46 -3.33
CA SER A 98 -3.41 2.53 -3.51
C SER A 98 -2.00 2.06 -3.17
N SER A 99 -1.84 1.26 -2.12
CA SER A 99 -0.57 0.61 -1.79
C SER A 99 -0.11 -0.32 -2.91
N PHE A 100 -1.03 -1.04 -3.55
CA PHE A 100 -0.76 -1.83 -4.75
C PHE A 100 -0.28 -0.96 -5.93
N ALA A 101 -0.97 0.16 -6.19
CA ALA A 101 -0.58 1.10 -7.24
C ALA A 101 0.83 1.69 -7.02
N ALA A 102 1.15 2.08 -5.77
CA ALA A 102 2.48 2.57 -5.42
C ALA A 102 3.58 1.53 -5.65
N GLN A 103 3.29 0.25 -5.40
CA GLN A 103 4.25 -0.84 -5.68
C GLN A 103 4.40 -1.11 -7.18
N MET A 104 3.32 -1.04 -7.96
CA MET A 104 3.39 -1.12 -9.43
C MET A 104 4.31 -0.03 -10.00
N PHE A 105 4.29 1.16 -9.42
CA PHE A 105 5.18 2.26 -9.80
C PHE A 105 6.68 1.90 -9.67
N ASN A 106 7.04 1.07 -8.69
CA ASN A 106 8.41 0.59 -8.51
C ASN A 106 8.77 -0.51 -9.53
N VAL A 107 7.81 -1.38 -9.85
CA VAL A 107 8.03 -2.53 -10.74
C VAL A 107 7.99 -2.14 -12.23
N LYS A 108 7.41 -0.99 -12.59
CA LYS A 108 7.26 -0.57 -13.99
C LYS A 108 8.55 -0.55 -14.79
N TYR A 109 9.67 -0.14 -14.19
CA TYR A 109 10.94 -0.07 -14.90
C TYR A 109 11.43 -1.46 -15.30
N LEU A 110 11.18 -2.45 -14.45
CA LEU A 110 11.45 -3.85 -14.75
C LEU A 110 10.54 -4.36 -15.87
N VAL A 111 9.24 -4.05 -15.81
CA VAL A 111 8.26 -4.41 -16.84
C VAL A 111 8.64 -3.81 -18.20
N VAL A 112 8.99 -2.53 -18.23
CA VAL A 112 9.44 -1.82 -19.45
C VAL A 112 10.75 -2.41 -19.96
N ALA A 113 11.73 -2.68 -19.09
CA ALA A 113 13.00 -3.28 -19.50
C ALA A 113 12.81 -4.68 -20.12
N ILE A 114 11.92 -5.50 -19.54
CA ILE A 114 11.59 -6.82 -20.07
C ILE A 114 10.84 -6.70 -21.41
N GLU A 115 9.85 -5.81 -21.54
CA GLU A 115 9.17 -5.54 -22.81
C GLU A 115 10.18 -5.16 -23.90
N ARG A 116 11.10 -4.24 -23.58
CA ARG A 116 12.14 -3.80 -24.51
C ARG A 116 13.12 -4.91 -24.88
N ARG A 117 13.48 -5.77 -23.95
CA ARG A 117 14.33 -6.94 -24.22
C ARG A 117 13.63 -7.93 -25.16
N ILE A 118 12.36 -8.23 -24.92
CA ILE A 118 11.57 -9.15 -25.76
C ILE A 118 11.38 -8.55 -27.17
N ALA A 119 11.02 -7.28 -27.25
CA ALA A 119 10.87 -6.58 -28.52
C ALA A 119 12.17 -6.59 -29.35
N TYR A 120 13.32 -6.48 -28.68
CA TYR A 120 14.63 -6.61 -29.33
C TYR A 120 14.90 -8.02 -29.85
N GLN A 121 14.62 -9.05 -29.03
CA GLN A 121 14.86 -10.46 -29.40
C GLN A 121 13.94 -10.95 -30.52
N GLN A 122 12.71 -10.45 -30.58
CA GLN A 122 11.67 -10.93 -31.49
C GLN A 122 11.25 -9.88 -32.52
N ARG A 123 12.18 -9.05 -32.99
CA ARG A 123 11.88 -7.87 -33.85
C ARG A 123 11.00 -8.17 -35.07
N HIS A 124 11.07 -9.38 -35.63
CA HIS A 124 10.29 -9.77 -36.81
C HIS A 124 8.87 -10.26 -36.53
N SER A 125 8.61 -10.79 -35.33
CA SER A 125 7.32 -11.41 -34.96
C SER A 125 6.60 -10.69 -33.83
N TYR A 126 7.18 -9.60 -33.33
CA TYR A 126 6.74 -8.90 -32.13
C TYR A 126 5.29 -8.38 -32.24
N ASP A 127 4.94 -7.77 -33.37
CA ASP A 127 3.63 -7.14 -33.55
C ASP A 127 2.46 -8.15 -33.61
N ASN A 128 2.75 -9.43 -33.87
CA ASN A 128 1.74 -10.49 -33.94
C ASN A 128 1.59 -11.27 -32.62
N CYS A 129 2.42 -10.98 -31.61
CA CYS A 129 2.40 -11.69 -30.33
C CYS A 129 1.64 -10.91 -29.25
N ASN A 130 0.47 -11.42 -28.83
CA ASN A 130 -0.29 -10.94 -27.66
C ASN A 130 0.36 -11.33 -26.31
N PHE A 131 1.69 -11.41 -26.26
CA PHE A 131 2.46 -11.87 -25.09
C PHE A 131 2.32 -10.96 -23.86
N LEU A 132 1.89 -9.72 -24.05
CA LEU A 132 1.72 -8.73 -22.98
C LEU A 132 0.70 -9.15 -21.93
N ALA A 133 -0.42 -9.76 -22.35
CA ALA A 133 -1.44 -10.22 -21.43
C ALA A 133 -0.89 -11.32 -20.52
N VAL A 134 -0.14 -12.25 -21.09
CA VAL A 134 0.49 -13.36 -20.35
C VAL A 134 1.54 -12.82 -19.37
N PHE A 135 2.34 -11.83 -19.78
CA PHE A 135 3.34 -11.23 -18.91
C PHE A 135 2.74 -10.43 -17.75
N LEU A 136 1.69 -9.64 -18.00
CA LEU A 136 0.94 -8.94 -16.95
C LEU A 136 0.28 -9.93 -15.97
N ILE A 137 -0.26 -11.05 -16.47
CA ILE A 137 -0.83 -12.12 -15.65
C ILE A 137 0.26 -12.80 -14.80
N ILE A 138 1.44 -13.07 -15.36
CA ILE A 138 2.54 -13.69 -14.61
C ILE A 138 3.11 -12.71 -13.58
N ALA A 139 3.33 -11.45 -13.94
CA ALA A 139 3.86 -10.44 -13.03
C ALA A 139 2.88 -10.16 -11.87
N SER A 140 1.59 -10.02 -12.17
CA SER A 140 0.55 -9.88 -11.15
C SER A 140 0.39 -11.15 -10.31
N GLY A 141 0.53 -12.34 -10.92
CA GLY A 141 0.49 -13.62 -10.21
C GLY A 141 1.65 -13.81 -9.22
N VAL A 142 2.88 -13.57 -9.66
CA VAL A 142 4.07 -13.61 -8.79
C VAL A 142 3.93 -12.60 -7.65
N TYR A 143 3.41 -11.42 -7.95
CA TYR A 143 3.18 -10.39 -6.95
C TYR A 143 2.09 -10.80 -5.93
N LEU A 144 0.98 -11.38 -6.39
CA LEU A 144 -0.06 -11.93 -5.52
C LEU A 144 0.52 -13.00 -4.58
N CYS A 145 1.44 -13.83 -5.07
CA CYS A 145 2.16 -14.81 -4.25
C CYS A 145 3.01 -14.15 -3.15
N VAL A 146 3.71 -13.05 -3.46
CA VAL A 146 4.49 -12.31 -2.45
C VAL A 146 3.60 -11.61 -1.43
N ALA A 147 2.50 -11.00 -1.87
CA ALA A 147 1.54 -10.36 -0.98
C ALA A 147 0.88 -11.38 -0.02
N THR A 148 0.46 -12.53 -0.55
CA THR A 148 -0.11 -13.61 0.27
C THR A 148 0.93 -14.20 1.23
N TYR A 149 2.20 -14.32 0.81
CA TYR A 149 3.30 -14.70 1.69
C TYR A 149 3.49 -13.72 2.86
N ASN A 150 3.48 -12.41 2.59
CA ASN A 150 3.64 -11.39 3.63
C ASN A 150 2.48 -11.41 4.63
N ILE A 151 1.23 -11.58 4.14
CA ILE A 151 0.06 -11.73 5.00
C ILE A 151 0.16 -13.01 5.84
N ALA A 152 0.51 -14.14 5.23
CA ALA A 152 0.70 -15.41 5.94
C ALA A 152 1.78 -15.29 7.03
N THR A 153 2.88 -14.59 6.72
CA THR A 153 3.97 -14.34 7.67
C THR A 153 3.50 -13.44 8.82
N MET A 154 2.74 -12.38 8.54
CA MET A 154 2.14 -11.53 9.57
C MET A 154 1.22 -12.35 10.49
N LEU A 155 0.33 -13.16 9.92
CA LEU A 155 -0.56 -14.03 10.69
C LEU A 155 0.22 -15.06 11.54
N TYR A 156 1.29 -15.61 10.98
CA TYR A 156 2.19 -16.51 11.71
C TYR A 156 2.89 -15.79 12.87
N MET A 157 3.43 -14.58 12.66
CA MET A 157 4.03 -13.78 13.73
C MET A 157 3.00 -13.48 14.83
N VAL A 158 1.78 -13.08 14.46
CA VAL A 158 0.70 -12.88 15.43
C VAL A 158 0.42 -14.18 16.18
N LYS A 159 0.39 -15.34 15.51
CA LYS A 159 0.20 -16.63 16.18
C LYS A 159 1.35 -16.98 17.14
N ALA A 160 2.60 -16.75 16.72
CA ALA A 160 3.80 -17.15 17.45
C ALA A 160 4.10 -16.29 18.67
N PHE A 161 3.66 -15.02 18.69
CA PHE A 161 3.95 -14.08 19.78
C PHE A 161 2.67 -13.71 20.56
N PRO A 162 2.39 -14.34 21.72
CA PRO A 162 1.20 -14.08 22.52
C PRO A 162 1.07 -12.62 22.97
N GLN A 163 2.22 -11.97 23.20
CA GLN A 163 2.28 -10.55 23.56
C GLN A 163 1.68 -9.66 22.46
N LEU A 164 1.97 -9.99 21.19
CA LEU A 164 1.43 -9.29 20.03
C LEU A 164 -0.07 -9.57 19.87
N GLN A 165 -0.51 -10.81 20.10
CA GLN A 165 -1.95 -11.13 20.10
C GLN A 165 -2.71 -10.33 21.14
N ASN A 166 -2.20 -10.24 22.37
CA ASN A 166 -2.87 -9.55 23.46
C ASN A 166 -2.99 -8.04 23.21
N LYS A 167 -2.04 -7.47 22.46
CA LYS A 167 -2.09 -6.07 22.05
C LYS A 167 -3.09 -5.89 20.90
N ILE A 168 -2.99 -6.71 19.85
CA ILE A 168 -3.92 -6.70 18.72
C ILE A 168 -5.36 -6.98 19.15
N SER A 169 -5.61 -7.88 20.11
CA SER A 169 -6.96 -8.18 20.62
C SER A 169 -7.56 -7.03 21.41
N LYS A 170 -6.72 -6.21 22.06
CA LYS A 170 -7.17 -4.99 22.75
C LYS A 170 -7.55 -3.90 21.75
N ASP A 171 -6.83 -3.83 20.63
CA ASP A 171 -7.07 -2.84 19.57
C ASP A 171 -8.24 -3.24 18.65
N LEU A 172 -8.40 -4.54 18.36
CA LEU A 172 -9.46 -5.09 17.50
C LEU A 172 -10.56 -5.78 18.33
N LYS A 173 -11.22 -5.02 19.21
CA LYS A 173 -12.25 -5.54 20.15
C LYS A 173 -13.39 -6.32 19.46
N PHE A 174 -13.66 -6.04 18.19
CA PHE A 174 -14.69 -6.74 17.40
C PHE A 174 -14.31 -8.18 17.01
N LEU A 175 -13.03 -8.57 17.03
CA LEU A 175 -12.61 -9.97 16.82
C LEU A 175 -12.79 -10.83 18.07
N ASN A 176 -13.12 -10.22 19.21
CA ASN A 176 -13.20 -10.87 20.51
C ASN A 176 -14.62 -11.36 20.85
N ILE A 177 -15.37 -11.83 19.85
CA ILE A 177 -16.77 -12.24 20.05
C ILE A 177 -16.89 -13.59 20.78
N ASN A 178 -15.85 -14.46 20.81
CA ASN A 178 -15.97 -15.79 21.43
C ASN A 178 -14.67 -16.39 22.04
N ARG A 179 -13.65 -15.59 22.44
CA ARG A 179 -12.50 -16.18 23.14
C ARG A 179 -12.84 -16.44 24.60
N VAL A 180 -13.12 -17.71 24.92
CA VAL A 180 -13.10 -18.25 26.28
C VAL A 180 -11.76 -17.85 26.92
N SER A 181 -11.81 -17.13 28.04
CA SER A 181 -10.63 -16.71 28.80
C SER A 181 -9.90 -17.95 29.32
N VAL A 182 -8.87 -18.39 28.60
CA VAL A 182 -7.94 -19.38 29.15
C VAL A 182 -7.21 -18.69 30.29
N VAL A 183 -7.42 -19.26 31.46
CA VAL A 183 -6.93 -18.86 32.78
C VAL A 183 -5.47 -18.40 32.72
N SER A 184 -5.19 -17.29 33.39
CA SER A 184 -3.85 -16.74 33.60
C SER A 184 -2.96 -17.78 34.28
N ILE A 185 -1.89 -18.21 33.61
CA ILE A 185 -0.74 -18.81 34.28
C ILE A 185 0.17 -17.65 34.71
N PRO A 186 0.32 -17.37 36.02
CA PRO A 186 1.29 -16.40 36.51
C PRO A 186 2.67 -17.07 36.44
N ASP A 187 3.54 -16.56 35.57
CA ASP A 187 5.03 -16.59 35.68
C ASP A 187 5.77 -16.15 34.39
N ALA A 188 5.06 -15.72 33.35
CA ALA A 188 5.66 -15.28 32.06
C ALA A 188 6.67 -14.10 32.15
N VAL A 189 6.74 -13.39 33.28
CA VAL A 189 7.72 -12.30 33.49
C VAL A 189 9.12 -12.85 33.76
N LYS A 190 9.26 -14.06 34.33
CA LYS A 190 10.58 -14.67 34.56
C LYS A 190 11.25 -15.11 33.25
N ASP A 191 10.49 -15.68 32.32
CA ASP A 191 11.06 -16.21 31.07
C ASP A 191 11.43 -15.14 30.05
N THR A 192 10.75 -13.99 30.08
CA THR A 192 11.08 -12.88 29.15
C THR A 192 12.48 -12.33 29.43
N ASN A 193 12.87 -12.22 30.70
CA ASN A 193 14.23 -11.82 31.09
C ASN A 193 15.28 -12.88 30.72
N VAL A 194 14.94 -14.16 30.77
CA VAL A 194 15.84 -15.25 30.34
C VAL A 194 16.08 -15.18 28.83
N TYR A 195 15.03 -14.96 28.04
CA TYR A 195 15.13 -14.85 26.58
C TYR A 195 15.97 -13.65 26.13
N PHE A 196 15.73 -12.46 26.68
CA PHE A 196 16.53 -11.28 26.34
C PHE A 196 17.99 -11.41 26.79
N LYS A 197 18.25 -12.09 27.91
CA LYS A 197 19.62 -12.36 28.38
C LYS A 197 20.37 -13.31 27.46
N GLN A 198 19.72 -14.38 26.98
CA GLN A 198 20.32 -15.30 25.99
C GLN A 198 20.64 -14.60 24.66
N LEU A 199 19.75 -13.72 24.19
CA LEU A 199 19.97 -12.92 22.99
C LEU A 199 21.15 -11.94 23.13
N GLN A 200 21.27 -11.34 24.31
CA GLN A 200 22.37 -10.42 24.63
C GLN A 200 23.72 -11.15 24.76
N GLU A 201 23.72 -12.40 25.21
CA GLU A 201 24.91 -13.26 25.27
C GLU A 201 25.35 -13.75 23.89
N MET A 202 24.40 -14.08 22.99
CA MET A 202 24.73 -14.47 21.61
C MET A 202 25.36 -13.33 20.79
N TRP A 203 25.07 -12.07 21.12
CA TRP A 203 25.71 -10.90 20.48
C TRP A 203 27.10 -10.56 21.02
N LYS A 204 27.56 -11.22 22.08
CA LYS A 204 28.89 -11.00 22.67
C LYS A 204 29.97 -11.95 22.15
N ILE A 205 29.68 -12.70 21.08
CA ILE A 205 30.68 -13.54 20.44
C ILE A 205 31.69 -12.61 19.71
N PRO A 206 33.00 -12.70 20.01
CA PRO A 206 34.04 -11.85 19.43
C PRO A 206 34.32 -12.15 17.96
#